data_AF-Q9UZZ8-F1
#
_entry.id   AF-Q9UZZ8-F1
#
_cell.length_a   1.000
_cell.length_b   1.000
_cell.length_c   1.000
_cell.angle_alpha   90.00
_cell.angle_beta   90.00
_cell.angle_gamma   90.00
#
_symmetry.space_group_name_H-M   'P 1'
#
loop_
_entity.id
_entity.type
_entity.pdbx_description
1 polymer ?
#
loop_
_entity_poly.entity_id
_entity_poly.type
_entity_poly.pdbx_seq_one_letter_code
_entity_poly.pdbx_strand_id
1 'polypeptide(L)'
;MKWEEWKPFYERIVKEMGYSVEEDEKAAEILRAILIENDNYIIKEELNSVIMEKVYVFGAGPNLEEEIKGREFSDGTKIAADGATSALLKNGIIPDIVVTDLDGRIRDLLEASKRSIMVVHAHGDNIDKLPLVVEFPVVLGTCQTKPLDIVYNFGGFTDGDRAVFLAEELGAKEIFLIGFDFSGRVGKWSKPWLKDHVEAWEVKRKKLMFAKELIEWLAKNGKARIFLGSQEL
;
A
#
# COMPACT_ATOMS: atom_id res chain seq x y z
N MET A 1 -2.75 -11.57 6.34
CA MET A 1 -3.80 -11.71 7.39
C MET A 1 -4.94 -12.58 6.85
N LYS A 2 -5.54 -13.46 7.66
CA LYS A 2 -6.67 -14.28 7.17
C LYS A 2 -7.96 -13.47 7.07
N TRP A 3 -8.87 -13.85 6.17
CA TRP A 3 -10.14 -13.16 5.99
C TRP A 3 -10.96 -13.07 7.27
N GLU A 4 -10.99 -14.13 8.08
CA GLU A 4 -11.74 -14.19 9.34
C GLU A 4 -11.22 -13.18 10.37
N GLU A 5 -9.92 -12.85 10.32
CA GLU A 5 -9.29 -11.85 11.19
C GLU A 5 -9.46 -10.43 10.65
N TRP A 6 -9.44 -10.28 9.32
CA TRP A 6 -9.62 -9.00 8.63
C TRP A 6 -11.08 -8.51 8.67
N LYS A 7 -12.04 -9.42 8.49
CA LYS A 7 -13.46 -9.09 8.33
C LYS A 7 -14.02 -8.18 9.43
N PRO A 8 -13.75 -8.39 10.74
CA PRO A 8 -14.21 -7.47 11.78
C PRO A 8 -13.66 -6.05 11.65
N PHE A 9 -12.39 -5.89 11.23
CA PHE A 9 -11.82 -4.57 10.95
C PHE A 9 -12.50 -3.92 9.75
N TYR A 10 -12.68 -4.69 8.67
CA TYR A 10 -13.35 -4.22 7.46
C TYR A 10 -14.77 -3.74 7.73
N GLU A 11 -15.60 -4.53 8.42
CA GLU A 11 -16.98 -4.16 8.76
C GLU A 11 -17.04 -2.87 9.61
N ARG A 12 -16.09 -2.69 10.54
CA ARG A 12 -15.98 -1.45 11.33
C ARG A 12 -15.57 -0.26 10.47
N ILE A 13 -14.58 -0.42 9.59
CA ILE A 13 -14.13 0.62 8.67
C ILE A 13 -15.28 1.05 7.76
N VAL A 14 -15.97 0.11 7.12
CA VAL A 14 -17.12 0.37 6.25
C VAL A 14 -18.17 1.19 6.99
N LYS A 15 -18.53 0.77 8.21
CA LYS A 15 -19.52 1.47 9.05
C LYS A 15 -19.07 2.89 9.43
N GLU A 16 -17.83 3.07 9.84
CA GLU A 16 -17.33 4.38 10.30
C GLU A 16 -17.06 5.37 9.17
N MET A 17 -16.68 4.85 8.00
CA MET A 17 -16.37 5.65 6.82
C MET A 17 -17.58 5.86 5.90
N GLY A 18 -18.65 5.07 6.08
CA GLY A 18 -19.85 5.11 5.25
C GLY A 18 -19.61 4.54 3.84
N TYR A 19 -18.72 3.57 3.70
CA TYR A 19 -18.41 2.93 2.43
C TYR A 19 -19.43 1.84 2.07
N SER A 20 -19.48 1.47 0.79
CA SER A 20 -20.38 0.42 0.28
C SER A 20 -19.62 -0.88 0.07
N VAL A 21 -20.04 -1.94 0.77
CA VAL A 21 -19.51 -3.30 0.56
C VAL A 21 -19.77 -3.76 -0.87
N GLU A 22 -20.96 -3.45 -1.40
CA GLU A 22 -21.36 -3.85 -2.76
C GLU A 22 -20.46 -3.20 -3.82
N GLU A 23 -20.09 -1.93 -3.65
CA GLU A 23 -19.17 -1.26 -4.58
C GLU A 23 -17.72 -1.77 -4.43
N ASP A 24 -17.29 -2.15 -3.22
CA ASP A 24 -15.98 -2.78 -3.03
C ASP A 24 -15.90 -4.17 -3.69
N GLU A 25 -16.95 -4.98 -3.56
CA GLU A 25 -17.02 -6.31 -4.19
C GLU A 25 -17.03 -6.18 -5.72
N LYS A 26 -17.81 -5.23 -6.24
CA LYS A 26 -17.84 -4.89 -7.66
C LYS A 26 -16.48 -4.41 -8.17
N ALA A 27 -15.77 -3.57 -7.41
CA ALA A 27 -14.44 -3.12 -7.78
C ALA A 27 -13.45 -4.30 -7.90
N ALA A 28 -13.52 -5.26 -6.97
CA ALA A 28 -12.69 -6.47 -7.01
C ALA A 28 -12.95 -7.32 -8.26
N GLU A 29 -14.23 -7.52 -8.63
CA GLU A 29 -14.61 -8.25 -9.85
C GLU A 29 -14.17 -7.52 -11.13
N ILE A 30 -14.26 -6.19 -11.16
CA ILE A 30 -13.79 -5.38 -12.30
C ILE A 30 -12.27 -5.50 -12.44
N LEU A 31 -11.51 -5.37 -11.35
CA LEU A 31 -10.06 -5.54 -11.39
C LEU A 31 -9.70 -6.95 -11.87
N ARG A 32 -10.37 -7.98 -11.35
CA ARG A 32 -10.18 -9.37 -11.79
C ARG A 32 -10.41 -9.53 -13.30
N ALA A 33 -11.49 -8.97 -13.84
CA ALA A 33 -11.81 -9.05 -15.25
C ALA A 33 -10.73 -8.39 -16.12
N ILE A 34 -10.28 -7.18 -15.75
CA ILE A 34 -9.22 -6.45 -16.46
C ILE A 34 -7.91 -7.25 -16.47
N LEU A 35 -7.53 -7.83 -15.33
CA LEU A 35 -6.30 -8.62 -15.21
C LEU A 35 -6.33 -9.88 -16.09
N ILE A 36 -7.46 -10.58 -16.13
CA ILE A 36 -7.63 -11.78 -16.99
C ILE A 36 -7.61 -11.39 -18.48
N GLU A 37 -8.28 -10.29 -18.84
CA GLU A 37 -8.35 -9.84 -20.24
C GLU A 37 -6.98 -9.34 -20.75
N ASN A 38 -6.24 -8.63 -19.90
CA ASN A 38 -4.94 -8.04 -20.27
C ASN A 38 -3.75 -9.00 -20.10
N ASP A 39 -3.91 -10.09 -19.33
CA ASP A 39 -2.89 -11.13 -19.09
C ASP A 39 -1.54 -10.57 -18.59
N ASN A 40 -1.58 -9.54 -17.74
CA ASN A 40 -0.40 -8.91 -17.13
C ASN A 40 -0.30 -9.16 -15.62
N TYR A 41 -1.06 -10.12 -15.11
CA TYR A 41 -1.12 -10.42 -13.69
C TYR A 41 -0.06 -11.45 -13.26
N ILE A 42 0.37 -11.35 -12.01
CA ILE A 42 1.18 -12.38 -11.34
C ILE A 42 0.42 -12.96 -10.15
N ILE A 43 0.79 -14.16 -9.76
CA ILE A 43 0.28 -14.80 -8.54
C ILE A 43 1.18 -14.46 -7.35
N LYS A 44 0.63 -14.63 -6.14
CA LYS A 44 1.32 -14.37 -4.88
C LYS A 44 2.69 -15.08 -4.79
N GLU A 45 2.78 -16.32 -5.26
CA GLU A 45 4.00 -17.13 -5.20
C GLU A 45 5.16 -16.53 -6.00
N GLU A 46 4.85 -15.87 -7.12
CA GLU A 46 5.84 -15.16 -7.94
C GLU A 46 6.35 -13.92 -7.18
N LEU A 47 5.45 -13.17 -6.53
CA LEU A 47 5.83 -12.02 -5.71
C LEU A 47 6.63 -12.43 -4.46
N ASN A 48 6.34 -13.57 -3.85
CA ASN A 48 7.12 -14.10 -2.72
C ASN A 48 8.59 -14.33 -3.09
N SER A 49 8.88 -14.64 -4.35
CA SER A 49 10.25 -14.97 -4.79
C SER A 49 11.20 -13.76 -4.86
N VAL A 50 10.66 -12.54 -4.79
CA VAL A 50 11.45 -11.30 -4.91
C VAL A 50 11.64 -10.55 -3.60
N ILE A 51 11.01 -10.99 -2.50
CA ILE A 51 11.15 -10.32 -1.20
C ILE A 51 12.40 -10.79 -0.45
N MET A 52 13.07 -9.85 0.21
CA MET A 52 14.17 -10.09 1.14
C MET A 52 13.64 -10.23 2.57
N GLU A 53 14.47 -10.78 3.47
CA GLU A 53 14.12 -10.85 4.90
C GLU A 53 13.91 -9.46 5.52
N LYS A 54 14.60 -8.44 4.98
CA LYS A 54 14.50 -7.05 5.39
C LYS A 54 13.71 -6.26 4.35
N VAL A 55 12.69 -5.53 4.81
CA VAL A 55 11.80 -4.73 3.96
C VAL A 55 11.69 -3.31 4.47
N TYR A 56 11.76 -2.35 3.56
CA TYR A 56 11.47 -0.94 3.80
C TYR A 56 10.12 -0.59 3.18
N VAL A 57 9.18 -0.17 4.01
CA VAL A 57 7.87 0.32 3.56
C VAL A 57 7.87 1.83 3.64
N PHE A 58 7.64 2.50 2.52
CA PHE A 58 7.67 3.95 2.40
C PHE A 58 6.26 4.53 2.37
N GLY A 59 5.87 5.22 3.44
CA GLY A 59 4.65 6.02 3.53
C GLY A 59 4.87 7.47 3.08
N ALA A 60 3.79 8.18 2.77
CA ALA A 60 3.82 9.56 2.29
C ALA A 60 3.64 10.60 3.43
N GLY A 61 4.23 10.35 4.60
CA GLY A 61 4.26 11.27 5.74
C GLY A 61 5.17 12.48 5.51
N PRO A 62 5.05 13.54 6.33
CA PRO A 62 5.85 14.74 6.18
C PRO A 62 7.35 14.53 6.48
N ASN A 63 7.69 13.48 7.24
CA ASN A 63 9.06 13.06 7.55
C ASN A 63 9.77 12.32 6.41
N LEU A 64 9.05 11.87 5.37
CA LEU A 64 9.61 11.00 4.32
C LEU A 64 10.91 11.53 3.69
N GLU A 65 10.92 12.80 3.27
CA GLU A 65 12.09 13.37 2.59
C GLU A 65 13.34 13.40 3.48
N GLU A 66 13.18 13.65 4.78
CA GLU A 66 14.32 13.67 5.72
C GLU A 66 14.81 12.25 6.03
N GLU A 67 13.91 11.27 6.14
CA GLU A 67 14.29 9.89 6.48
C GLU A 67 14.98 9.13 5.34
N ILE A 68 14.74 9.53 4.08
CA ILE A 68 15.41 8.94 2.91
C ILE A 68 16.70 9.65 2.52
N LYS A 69 16.93 10.86 3.04
CA LYS A 69 18.03 11.72 2.61
C LYS A 69 19.40 11.10 2.92
N GLY A 70 20.16 10.83 1.86
CA GLY A 70 21.53 10.29 1.98
C GLY A 70 21.59 8.87 2.55
N ARG A 71 20.46 8.16 2.59
CA ARG A 71 20.37 6.78 3.07
C ARG A 71 20.28 5.80 1.90
N GLU A 72 20.99 4.69 2.01
CA GLU A 72 20.88 3.57 1.08
C GLU A 72 19.90 2.51 1.61
N PHE A 73 19.20 1.86 0.68
CA PHE A 73 18.16 0.86 0.95
C PHE A 73 18.40 -0.42 0.12
N SER A 74 19.63 -0.65 -0.33
CA SER A 74 19.99 -1.79 -1.19
C SER A 74 20.07 -3.12 -0.45
N ASP A 75 20.04 -3.10 0.89
CA ASP A 75 20.07 -4.27 1.76
C ASP A 75 18.68 -4.82 2.09
N GLY A 76 17.63 -4.32 1.43
CA GLY A 76 16.25 -4.78 1.64
C GLY A 76 15.34 -4.47 0.45
N THR A 77 14.18 -5.12 0.43
CA THR A 77 13.12 -4.84 -0.54
C THR A 77 12.45 -3.50 -0.22
N LYS A 78 12.18 -2.69 -1.24
CA LYS A 78 11.60 -1.35 -1.13
C LYS A 78 10.16 -1.37 -1.63
N ILE A 79 9.22 -1.14 -0.73
CA ILE A 79 7.78 -1.08 -1.06
C ILE A 79 7.29 0.35 -0.88
N ALA A 80 6.84 0.99 -1.95
CA ALA A 80 6.29 2.35 -1.90
C ALA A 80 4.77 2.32 -1.81
N ALA A 81 4.21 3.12 -0.90
CA ALA A 81 2.77 3.35 -0.82
C ALA A 81 2.39 4.57 -1.68
N ASP A 82 1.79 4.29 -2.83
CA ASP A 82 1.20 5.24 -3.78
C ASP A 82 2.05 6.52 -3.94
N GLY A 83 1.60 7.65 -3.38
CA GLY A 83 2.28 8.94 -3.45
C GLY A 83 3.74 8.96 -2.96
N ALA A 84 4.14 8.05 -2.08
CA ALA A 84 5.55 7.91 -1.66
C ALA A 84 6.48 7.64 -2.86
N THR A 85 5.97 6.97 -3.91
CA THR A 85 6.68 6.69 -5.16
C THR A 85 7.27 7.96 -5.78
N SER A 86 6.51 9.07 -5.78
CA SER A 86 6.97 10.34 -6.35
C SER A 86 8.20 10.90 -5.62
N ALA A 87 8.20 10.78 -4.29
CA ALA A 87 9.33 11.23 -3.46
C ALA A 87 10.57 10.34 -3.64
N LEU A 88 10.38 9.03 -3.75
CA LEU A 88 11.47 8.07 -3.98
C LEU A 88 12.14 8.33 -5.33
N LEU A 89 11.36 8.41 -6.41
CA LEU A 89 11.90 8.68 -7.75
C LEU A 89 12.66 10.00 -7.81
N LYS A 90 12.13 11.06 -7.17
CA LYS A 90 12.80 12.36 -7.09
C LYS A 90 14.17 12.28 -6.40
N ASN A 91 14.36 11.33 -5.48
CA ASN A 91 15.62 11.10 -4.77
C ASN A 91 16.45 9.96 -5.37
N GLY A 92 16.12 9.49 -6.59
CA GLY A 92 16.87 8.43 -7.27
C GLY A 92 16.67 7.04 -6.68
N ILE A 93 15.66 6.85 -5.82
CA ILE A 93 15.31 5.56 -5.22
C ILE A 93 14.21 4.94 -6.08
N ILE A 94 14.47 3.76 -6.63
CA ILE A 94 13.48 3.01 -7.41
C ILE A 94 12.88 1.94 -6.50
N PRO A 95 11.58 1.96 -6.22
CA PRO A 95 10.95 0.90 -5.43
C PRO A 95 10.94 -0.42 -6.20
N ASP A 96 10.96 -1.55 -5.49
CA ASP A 96 10.80 -2.86 -6.10
C ASP A 96 9.32 -3.20 -6.27
N ILE A 97 8.48 -2.72 -5.35
CA ILE A 97 7.01 -2.89 -5.34
C ILE A 97 6.35 -1.54 -5.09
N VAL A 98 5.25 -1.26 -5.78
CA VAL A 98 4.38 -0.10 -5.51
C VAL A 98 2.98 -0.59 -5.15
N VAL A 99 2.49 -0.27 -3.95
CA VAL A 99 1.11 -0.53 -3.52
C VAL A 99 0.28 0.73 -3.77
N THR A 100 -0.82 0.65 -4.51
CA THR A 100 -1.57 1.84 -4.93
C THR A 100 -3.04 1.58 -5.20
N ASP A 101 -3.88 2.56 -4.86
CA ASP A 101 -5.29 2.69 -5.29
C ASP A 101 -5.46 3.54 -6.56
N LEU A 102 -4.35 3.84 -7.25
CA LEU A 102 -4.24 4.59 -8.50
C LEU A 102 -4.57 6.08 -8.38
N ASP A 103 -4.57 6.66 -7.17
CA ASP A 103 -4.90 8.07 -6.96
C ASP A 103 -3.69 9.01 -6.74
N GLY A 104 -2.48 8.44 -6.76
CA GLY A 104 -1.22 9.14 -6.80
C GLY A 104 -0.94 9.82 -8.15
N ARG A 105 0.32 10.25 -8.34
CA ARG A 105 0.72 10.90 -9.58
C ARG A 105 0.95 9.87 -10.67
N ILE A 106 -0.01 9.73 -11.58
CA ILE A 106 -0.01 8.71 -12.65
C ILE A 106 1.31 8.61 -13.42
N ARG A 107 1.91 9.75 -13.80
CA ARG A 107 3.20 9.75 -14.51
C ARG A 107 4.33 9.08 -13.73
N ASP A 108 4.34 9.27 -12.41
CA ASP A 108 5.38 8.73 -11.53
C ASP A 108 5.10 7.25 -11.24
N LEU A 109 3.83 6.83 -11.17
CA LEU A 109 3.44 5.42 -11.11
C LEU A 109 3.85 4.66 -12.39
N LEU A 110 3.58 5.23 -13.58
CA LEU A 110 4.00 4.64 -14.87
C LEU A 110 5.52 4.60 -15.04
N GLU A 111 6.24 5.57 -14.48
CA GLU A 111 7.71 5.53 -14.51
C GLU A 111 8.25 4.43 -13.59
N ALA A 112 7.72 4.31 -12.37
CA ALA A 112 8.09 3.24 -11.45
C ALA A 112 7.76 1.85 -12.00
N SER A 113 6.59 1.66 -12.61
CA SER A 113 6.13 0.36 -13.13
C SER A 113 7.04 -0.24 -14.21
N LYS A 114 7.95 0.53 -14.80
CA LYS A 114 8.99 0.00 -15.71
C LYS A 114 9.99 -0.91 -15.01
N ARG A 115 10.11 -0.79 -13.68
CA ARG A 115 11.08 -1.51 -12.84
C ARG A 115 10.50 -2.04 -11.53
N SER A 116 9.22 -1.76 -11.26
CA SER A 116 8.52 -2.17 -10.06
C SER A 116 7.34 -3.06 -10.41
N ILE A 117 7.02 -3.99 -9.50
CA ILE A 117 5.75 -4.72 -9.54
C ILE A 117 4.66 -3.81 -8.97
N MET A 118 3.54 -3.69 -9.67
CA MET A 118 2.41 -2.88 -9.23
C MET A 118 1.43 -3.75 -8.44
N VAL A 119 1.25 -3.47 -7.16
CA VAL A 119 0.22 -4.09 -6.32
C VAL A 119 -0.97 -3.15 -6.28
N VAL A 120 -1.96 -3.40 -7.13
CA VAL A 120 -3.10 -2.50 -7.34
C VAL A 120 -4.25 -2.91 -6.42
N HIS A 121 -4.82 -1.94 -5.73
CA HIS A 121 -5.92 -2.14 -4.81
C HIS A 121 -7.25 -1.65 -5.39
N ALA A 122 -8.24 -2.54 -5.48
CA ALA A 122 -9.60 -2.19 -5.89
C ALA A 122 -10.51 -1.94 -4.68
N HIS A 123 -11.25 -0.84 -4.74
CA HIS A 123 -12.31 -0.48 -3.80
C HIS A 123 -13.36 0.41 -4.50
N GLY A 124 -14.52 0.61 -3.88
CA GLY A 124 -15.67 1.26 -4.54
C GLY A 124 -15.38 2.65 -5.12
N ASP A 125 -14.54 3.45 -4.46
CA ASP A 125 -14.22 4.82 -4.88
C ASP A 125 -13.18 4.92 -6.02
N ASN A 126 -12.57 3.83 -6.49
CA ASN A 126 -11.54 3.87 -7.53
C ASN A 126 -11.87 3.07 -8.81
N ILE A 127 -13.11 2.61 -8.95
CA ILE A 127 -13.57 1.83 -10.11
C ILE A 127 -13.24 2.53 -11.44
N ASP A 128 -13.40 3.86 -11.50
CA ASP A 128 -13.13 4.68 -12.69
C ASP A 128 -11.64 4.73 -13.08
N LYS A 129 -10.73 4.40 -12.16
CA LYS A 129 -9.28 4.40 -12.38
C LYS A 129 -8.73 3.03 -12.75
N LEU A 130 -9.44 1.94 -12.44
CA LEU A 130 -9.02 0.56 -12.73
C LEU A 130 -8.61 0.31 -14.19
N PRO A 131 -9.20 0.97 -15.22
CA PRO A 131 -8.72 0.80 -16.59
C PRO A 131 -7.23 1.14 -16.81
N LEU A 132 -6.62 1.97 -15.94
CA LEU A 132 -5.18 2.28 -16.00
C LEU A 132 -4.29 1.05 -15.80
N VAL A 133 -4.81 -0.01 -15.17
CA VAL A 133 -4.06 -1.25 -14.87
C VAL A 133 -3.45 -1.88 -16.13
N VAL A 134 -4.06 -1.67 -17.30
CA VAL A 134 -3.56 -2.20 -18.57
C VAL A 134 -2.22 -1.61 -19.00
N GLU A 135 -1.87 -0.43 -18.48
CA GLU A 135 -0.62 0.27 -18.80
C GLU A 135 0.57 -0.23 -17.97
N PHE A 136 0.33 -1.07 -16.95
CA PHE A 136 1.39 -1.60 -16.11
C PHE A 136 1.90 -2.95 -16.62
N PRO A 137 3.23 -3.17 -16.70
CA PRO A 137 3.77 -4.43 -17.23
C PRO A 137 3.48 -5.66 -16.38
N VAL A 138 3.48 -5.51 -15.06
CA VAL A 138 3.32 -6.62 -14.10
C VAL A 138 2.48 -6.14 -12.92
N VAL A 139 1.37 -6.82 -12.69
CA VAL A 139 0.38 -6.42 -11.68
C VAL A 139 0.02 -7.58 -10.75
N LEU A 140 -0.06 -7.30 -9.44
CA LEU A 140 -0.77 -8.16 -8.51
C LEU A 140 -2.03 -7.44 -8.04
N GLY A 141 -3.19 -8.05 -8.25
CA GLY A 141 -4.47 -7.48 -7.85
C GLY A 141 -4.77 -7.71 -6.37
N THR A 142 -5.28 -6.69 -5.68
CA THR A 142 -5.77 -6.79 -4.31
C THR A 142 -7.13 -6.12 -4.12
N CYS A 143 -7.86 -6.55 -3.10
CA CYS A 143 -9.14 -5.96 -2.67
C CYS A 143 -9.23 -5.91 -1.14
N GLN A 144 -10.27 -5.24 -0.63
CA GLN A 144 -10.56 -5.17 0.81
C GLN A 144 -11.70 -6.09 1.26
N THR A 145 -12.35 -6.75 0.30
CA THR A 145 -13.43 -7.72 0.49
C THR A 145 -12.87 -9.14 0.57
N LYS A 146 -13.74 -10.15 0.53
CA LYS A 146 -13.29 -11.54 0.49
C LYS A 146 -12.43 -11.74 -0.76
N PRO A 147 -11.25 -12.37 -0.66
CA PRO A 147 -10.39 -12.56 -1.82
C PRO A 147 -11.07 -13.42 -2.89
N LEU A 148 -10.70 -13.16 -4.14
CA LEU A 148 -11.08 -13.97 -5.30
C LEU A 148 -9.94 -14.96 -5.61
N ASP A 149 -9.88 -15.45 -6.85
CA ASP A 149 -8.85 -16.39 -7.32
C ASP A 149 -7.49 -15.71 -7.56
N ILE A 150 -7.46 -14.60 -8.31
CA ILE A 150 -6.24 -13.86 -8.66
C ILE A 150 -6.21 -12.44 -8.06
N VAL A 151 -7.25 -12.09 -7.29
CA VAL A 151 -7.33 -10.84 -6.54
C VAL A 151 -7.31 -11.16 -5.05
N TYR A 152 -6.24 -10.75 -4.38
CA TYR A 152 -5.94 -11.16 -3.02
C TYR A 152 -6.40 -10.12 -1.98
N ASN A 153 -6.50 -10.56 -0.73
CA ASN A 153 -6.65 -9.64 0.40
C ASN A 153 -5.63 -10.03 1.47
N PHE A 154 -4.68 -9.14 1.71
CA PHE A 154 -3.61 -9.35 2.69
C PHE A 154 -3.90 -8.66 4.04
N GLY A 155 -4.94 -7.81 4.10
CA GLY A 155 -5.22 -6.87 5.18
C GLY A 155 -4.76 -5.44 4.88
N GLY A 156 -4.91 -4.56 5.87
CA GLY A 156 -4.61 -3.13 5.75
C GLY A 156 -5.75 -2.31 5.13
N PHE A 157 -5.75 -1.00 5.36
CA PHE A 157 -6.80 -0.07 4.93
C PHE A 157 -6.31 1.09 4.05
N THR A 158 -5.10 1.57 4.25
CA THR A 158 -4.45 2.55 3.38
C THR A 158 -3.31 1.88 2.63
N ASP A 159 -2.82 2.46 1.54
CA ASP A 159 -1.70 1.87 0.79
C ASP A 159 -0.47 1.62 1.68
N GLY A 160 -0.25 2.49 2.67
CA GLY A 160 0.83 2.40 3.64
C GLY A 160 0.76 1.13 4.48
N ASP A 161 -0.31 0.94 5.25
CA ASP A 161 -0.44 -0.26 6.09
C ASP A 161 -0.69 -1.52 5.23
N ARG A 162 -1.40 -1.44 4.11
CA ARG A 162 -1.50 -2.56 3.14
C ARG A 162 -0.12 -3.04 2.70
N ALA A 163 0.83 -2.14 2.46
CA ALA A 163 2.21 -2.52 2.13
C ALA A 163 2.93 -3.23 3.29
N VAL A 164 2.63 -2.90 4.55
CA VAL A 164 3.16 -3.61 5.73
C VAL A 164 2.57 -5.02 5.83
N PHE A 165 1.25 -5.16 5.65
CA PHE A 165 0.57 -6.46 5.63
C PHE A 165 1.04 -7.33 4.47
N LEU A 166 1.28 -6.73 3.31
CA LEU A 166 1.89 -7.41 2.17
C LEU A 166 3.28 -7.93 2.54
N ALA A 167 4.17 -7.10 3.09
CA ALA A 167 5.52 -7.51 3.47
C ALA A 167 5.53 -8.69 4.46
N GLU A 168 4.67 -8.65 5.48
CA GLU A 168 4.47 -9.77 6.41
C GLU A 168 4.05 -11.06 5.67
N GLU A 169 3.04 -10.96 4.80
CA GLU A 169 2.49 -12.11 4.08
C GLU A 169 3.51 -12.74 3.11
N LEU A 170 4.37 -11.92 2.51
CA LEU A 170 5.46 -12.36 1.63
C LEU A 170 6.63 -12.98 2.43
N GLY A 171 6.65 -12.87 3.76
CA GLY A 171 7.63 -13.53 4.62
C GLY A 171 8.79 -12.65 5.10
N ALA A 172 8.62 -11.33 5.14
CA ALA A 172 9.58 -10.44 5.77
C ALA A 172 9.84 -10.85 7.24
N LYS A 173 11.07 -10.69 7.71
CA LYS A 173 11.44 -10.84 9.13
C LYS A 173 11.53 -9.50 9.84
N GLU A 174 11.97 -8.47 9.14
CA GLU A 174 12.08 -7.11 9.66
C GLU A 174 11.45 -6.12 8.68
N ILE A 175 10.51 -5.32 9.17
CA ILE A 175 9.80 -4.30 8.38
C ILE A 175 10.11 -2.93 8.97
N PHE A 176 10.76 -2.07 8.18
CA PHE A 176 11.09 -0.71 8.57
C PHE A 176 10.12 0.28 7.92
N LEU A 177 9.37 0.98 8.77
CA LEU A 177 8.42 2.01 8.34
C LEU A 177 9.16 3.33 8.15
N ILE A 178 9.24 3.79 6.91
CA ILE A 178 9.89 5.04 6.51
C ILE A 178 8.85 6.03 6.01
N GLY A 179 8.86 7.27 6.49
CA GLY A 179 7.87 8.28 6.13
C GLY A 179 6.47 7.98 6.68
N PHE A 180 6.38 7.28 7.82
CA PHE A 180 5.13 7.10 8.54
C PHE A 180 5.01 8.17 9.64
N ASP A 181 3.87 8.83 9.70
CA ASP A 181 3.56 9.85 10.71
C ASP A 181 2.08 9.75 11.11
N PHE A 182 1.85 9.51 12.40
CA PHE A 182 0.51 9.41 13.00
C PHE A 182 0.18 10.59 13.92
N SER A 183 0.95 11.69 13.87
CA SER A 183 0.74 12.91 14.65
C SER A 183 -0.45 13.76 14.18
N GLY A 184 -1.09 13.38 13.07
CA GLY A 184 -2.20 14.13 12.48
C GLY A 184 -1.78 15.09 11.36
N ARG A 185 -0.54 14.99 10.87
CA ARG A 185 -0.05 15.70 9.68
C ARG A 185 0.02 14.78 8.47
N VAL A 186 -0.09 15.36 7.28
CA VAL A 186 -0.03 14.67 5.99
C VAL A 186 1.12 15.22 5.18
N GLY A 187 1.93 14.34 4.60
CA GLY A 187 3.02 14.72 3.72
C GLY A 187 2.52 15.28 2.39
N LYS A 188 3.25 16.24 1.80
CA LYS A 188 2.92 16.83 0.49
C LYS A 188 2.83 15.80 -0.64
N TRP A 189 3.50 14.67 -0.49
CA TRP A 189 3.49 13.57 -1.45
C TRP A 189 2.24 12.69 -1.34
N SER A 190 1.43 12.83 -0.29
CA SER A 190 0.28 11.94 -0.07
C SER A 190 -0.83 12.10 -1.10
N LYS A 191 -0.94 13.25 -1.78
CA LYS A 191 -1.90 13.48 -2.86
C LYS A 191 -1.33 14.43 -3.92
N PRO A 192 -1.64 14.25 -5.21
CA PRO A 192 -1.06 15.05 -6.29
C PRO A 192 -1.30 16.57 -6.21
N TRP A 193 -2.37 17.01 -5.56
CA TRP A 193 -2.73 18.42 -5.44
C TRP A 193 -2.11 19.13 -4.23
N LEU A 194 -1.46 18.40 -3.31
CA LEU A 194 -0.81 19.00 -2.16
C LEU A 194 0.53 19.62 -2.57
N LYS A 195 0.75 20.88 -2.17
CA LYS A 195 2.02 21.59 -2.39
C LYS A 195 2.93 21.54 -1.17
N ASP A 196 2.34 21.53 0.01
CA ASP A 196 3.01 21.59 1.31
C ASP A 196 2.48 20.53 2.28
N HIS A 197 3.16 20.37 3.41
CA HIS A 197 2.68 19.54 4.51
C HIS A 197 1.49 20.21 5.19
N VAL A 198 0.38 19.48 5.35
CA VAL A 198 -0.87 20.02 5.90
C VAL A 198 -1.35 19.22 7.10
N GLU A 199 -2.26 19.78 7.88
CA GLU A 199 -3.02 18.99 8.84
C GLU A 199 -3.94 18.00 8.10
N ALA A 200 -4.04 16.78 8.65
CA ALA A 200 -4.99 15.81 8.15
C ALA A 200 -6.41 16.36 8.32
N TRP A 201 -7.22 16.30 7.26
CA TRP A 201 -8.65 16.54 7.34
C TRP A 201 -9.37 15.34 7.97
N GLU A 202 -10.63 15.49 8.37
CA GLU A 202 -11.36 14.51 9.18
C GLU A 202 -11.26 13.07 8.64
N VAL A 203 -11.57 12.87 7.36
CA VAL A 203 -11.50 11.55 6.71
C VAL A 203 -10.09 10.99 6.77
N LYS A 204 -9.06 11.79 6.48
CA LYS A 204 -7.67 11.32 6.52
C LYS A 204 -7.20 11.04 7.95
N ARG A 205 -7.65 11.79 8.96
CA ARG A 205 -7.38 11.49 10.38
C ARG A 205 -7.91 10.11 10.75
N LYS A 206 -9.16 9.80 10.39
CA LYS A 206 -9.75 8.46 10.61
C LYS A 206 -8.95 7.37 9.90
N LYS A 207 -8.58 7.58 8.63
CA LYS A 207 -7.71 6.66 7.88
C LYS A 207 -6.37 6.40 8.58
N LEU A 208 -5.70 7.44 9.06
CA LEU A 208 -4.42 7.31 9.78
C LEU A 208 -4.57 6.61 11.13
N MET A 209 -5.69 6.83 11.84
CA MET A 209 -5.98 6.11 13.09
C MET A 209 -6.15 4.62 12.85
N PHE A 210 -6.94 4.22 11.85
CA PHE A 210 -7.09 2.81 11.49
C PHE A 210 -5.77 2.19 11.02
N ALA A 211 -5.00 2.89 10.19
CA ALA A 211 -3.70 2.41 9.73
C ALA A 211 -2.75 2.16 10.92
N LYS A 212 -2.72 3.08 11.90
CA LYS A 212 -1.93 2.90 13.12
C LYS A 212 -2.39 1.66 13.91
N GLU A 213 -3.68 1.54 14.17
CA GLU A 213 -4.25 0.41 14.90
C GLU A 213 -3.97 -0.93 14.21
N LEU A 214 -4.08 -0.98 12.89
CA LEU A 214 -3.82 -2.18 12.10
C LEU A 214 -2.34 -2.57 12.12
N ILE A 215 -1.43 -1.61 12.06
CA ILE A 215 0.02 -1.87 12.18
C ILE A 215 0.37 -2.33 13.60
N GLU A 216 -0.18 -1.72 14.64
CA GLU A 216 0.02 -2.14 16.04
C GLU A 216 -0.54 -3.55 16.28
N TRP A 217 -1.70 -3.87 15.68
CA TRP A 217 -2.23 -5.23 15.69
C TRP A 217 -1.27 -6.20 14.99
N LEU A 218 -0.73 -5.82 13.83
CA LEU A 218 0.19 -6.67 13.07
C LEU A 218 1.50 -6.89 13.82
N ALA A 219 2.06 -5.88 14.46
CA ALA A 219 3.28 -6.00 15.26
C ALA A 219 3.10 -7.00 16.41
N LYS A 220 1.91 -7.06 17.02
CA LYS A 220 1.60 -7.98 18.11
C LYS A 220 1.26 -9.40 17.68
N ASN A 221 0.64 -9.58 16.52
CA ASN A 221 0.06 -10.87 16.09
C ASN A 221 0.78 -11.49 14.88
N GLY A 222 1.60 -10.72 14.18
CA GLY A 222 2.43 -11.16 13.06
C GLY A 222 3.74 -11.80 13.49
N LYS A 223 4.55 -12.16 12.50
CA LYS A 223 5.86 -12.82 12.67
C LYS A 223 7.01 -11.84 12.50
N ALA A 224 6.86 -10.82 11.65
CA ALA A 224 7.89 -9.83 11.41
C ALA A 224 8.00 -8.86 12.58
N ARG A 225 9.23 -8.43 12.84
CA ARG A 225 9.51 -7.32 13.75
C ARG A 225 9.30 -6.01 12.99
N ILE A 226 8.43 -5.14 13.49
CA ILE A 226 8.06 -3.89 12.83
C ILE A 226 8.73 -2.72 13.54
N PHE A 227 9.45 -1.89 12.79
CA PHE A 227 10.21 -0.76 13.32
C PHE A 227 9.64 0.56 12.80
N LEU A 228 9.37 1.48 13.72
CA LEU A 228 9.08 2.89 13.43
C LEU A 228 10.21 3.74 14.01
N GLY A 229 11.06 4.29 13.14
CA GLY A 229 12.31 4.91 13.56
C GLY A 229 13.26 3.87 14.19
N SER A 230 13.74 4.14 15.41
CA SER A 230 14.59 3.22 16.17
C SER A 230 13.81 2.30 17.13
N GLN A 231 12.49 2.40 17.16
CA GLN A 231 11.63 1.66 18.08
C GLN A 231 10.97 0.48 17.36
N GLU A 232 11.04 -0.70 17.98
CA GLU A 232 10.20 -1.85 17.63
C GLU A 232 8.80 -1.65 18.24
N LEU A 233 7.76 -1.82 17.43
CA LEU A 233 6.36 -1.63 17.80
C LEU A 233 5.79 -2.80 18.60
#